data_AF-A0A4R6RZW9-F1
#
_entry.id   AF-A0A4R6RZW9-F1
#
_cell.length_a   1.000
_cell.length_b   1.000
_cell.length_c   1.000
_cell.angle_alpha   90.00
_cell.angle_beta   90.00
_cell.angle_gamma   90.00
#
_symmetry.space_group_name_H-M   'P 1'
#
loop_
_entity.id
_entity.type
_entity.pdbx_description
1 polymer ?
#
loop_
_entity_poly.entity_id
_entity_poly.type
_entity_poly.pdbx_seq_one_letter_code
_entity_poly.pdbx_strand_id
1 'polypeptide(L)'
;MSTAMTLLLIASGVGLTITALAAIVRIVRGPTILDRMVASDVLLTTLMLAVGTDMVVRGHTESIPLMTVIAATATFATIVVARFVKRRAEQPVLDAPTTEVPHV
;
A
#
# COMPACT_ATOMS: atom_id res chain seq x y z
N MET A 1 29.23 3.00 -17.24
CA MET A 1 28.00 3.62 -16.70
C MET A 1 28.09 5.12 -16.96
N SER A 2 27.08 5.74 -17.55
CA SER A 2 27.09 7.21 -17.73
C SER A 2 26.92 7.90 -16.38
N THR A 3 27.47 9.10 -16.22
CA THR A 3 27.29 9.93 -15.01
C THR A 3 25.82 10.16 -14.68
N ALA A 4 24.98 10.34 -15.71
CA ALA A 4 23.53 10.43 -15.59
C ALA A 4 22.90 9.16 -14.99
N MET A 5 23.30 7.97 -15.46
CA MET A 5 22.81 6.69 -14.91
C MET A 5 23.16 6.55 -13.43
N THR A 6 24.37 6.93 -13.04
CA THR A 6 24.80 6.89 -11.64
C THR A 6 23.97 7.83 -10.76
N LEU A 7 23.69 9.04 -11.22
CA LEU A 7 22.84 9.98 -10.48
C LEU A 7 21.42 9.44 -10.29
N LEU A 8 20.84 8.84 -11.32
CA LEU A 8 19.51 8.23 -11.25
C LEU A 8 19.46 7.08 -10.25
N LEU A 9 20.47 6.21 -10.23
CA LEU A 9 20.55 5.08 -9.30
C LEU A 9 20.73 5.53 -7.84
N ILE A 10 21.52 6.58 -7.61
CA ILE A 10 21.68 7.16 -6.27
C ILE A 10 20.35 7.79 -5.83
N ALA A 11 19.71 8.56 -6.69
CA ALA A 11 18.44 9.21 -6.39
C ALA A 11 17.32 8.19 -6.09
N SER A 12 17.19 7.15 -6.92
CA SER A 12 16.22 6.08 -6.68
C SER A 12 16.55 5.29 -5.42
N GLY A 13 17.81 4.91 -5.20
CA GLY A 13 18.23 4.19 -3.99
C GLY A 13 17.94 4.96 -2.71
N VAL A 14 18.25 6.26 -2.67
CA VAL A 14 17.95 7.14 -1.52
C VAL A 14 16.44 7.28 -1.33
N GLY A 15 15.69 7.56 -2.41
CA GLY A 15 14.23 7.72 -2.36
C GLY A 15 13.51 6.46 -1.88
N LEU A 16 13.90 5.29 -2.40
CA LEU A 16 13.35 3.99 -1.99
C LEU A 16 13.67 3.67 -0.53
N THR A 17 14.88 3.97 -0.07
CA THR A 17 15.28 3.76 1.33
C THR A 17 14.47 4.64 2.28
N ILE A 18 14.31 5.93 1.95
CA ILE A 18 13.49 6.86 2.75
C ILE A 18 12.03 6.40 2.78
N THR A 19 11.49 5.99 1.63
CA THR A 19 10.11 5.50 1.52
C THR A 19 9.91 4.23 2.35
N ALA A 20 10.84 3.27 2.26
CA ALA A 20 10.78 2.03 3.02
C ALA A 20 10.82 2.29 4.54
N LEU A 21 11.72 3.16 5.00
CA LEU A 21 11.81 3.55 6.41
C LEU A 21 10.52 4.25 6.88
N ALA A 22 10.00 5.20 6.10
CA ALA A 22 8.76 5.89 6.42
C ALA A 22 7.58 4.93 6.50
N ALA A 23 7.47 4.00 5.55
CA ALA A 23 6.44 2.97 5.54
C ALA A 23 6.54 2.07 6.79
N ILE A 24 7.73 1.59 7.15
CA ILE A 24 7.95 0.78 8.36
C ILE A 24 7.54 1.54 9.62
N VAL A 25 7.94 2.81 9.75
CA VAL A 25 7.55 3.66 10.89
C VAL A 25 6.03 3.76 11.00
N ARG A 26 5.33 3.91 9.86
CA ARG A 26 3.86 3.99 9.82
C ARG A 26 3.18 2.64 10.08
N ILE A 27 3.74 1.52 9.64
CA ILE A 27 3.26 0.18 9.99
C ILE A 27 3.32 -0.03 11.51
N VAL A 28 4.37 0.42 12.19
CA VAL A 28 4.57 0.22 13.64
C VAL A 28 3.78 1.22 14.49
N ARG A 29 3.81 2.50 14.12
CA ARG A 29 3.19 3.60 14.91
C ARG A 29 1.80 4.00 14.44
N GLY A 30 1.30 3.41 13.35
CA GLY A 30 0.00 3.75 12.75
C GLY A 30 -1.15 3.63 13.76
N PRO A 31 -2.00 4.66 13.93
CA PRO A 31 -3.08 4.68 14.91
C PRO A 31 -4.29 3.85 14.47
N THR A 32 -4.49 3.68 13.16
CA THR A 32 -5.62 2.92 12.61
C THR A 32 -5.12 1.67 11.89
N ILE A 33 -5.94 0.60 11.90
CA ILE A 33 -5.63 -0.63 11.16
C ILE A 33 -5.55 -0.34 9.65
N LEU A 34 -6.42 0.54 9.15
CA LEU A 34 -6.42 0.97 7.76
C LEU A 34 -5.08 1.59 7.37
N ASP A 35 -4.52 2.41 8.24
CA ASP A 35 -3.25 3.07 7.99
C ASP A 35 -2.08 2.10 7.89
N ARG A 36 -2.06 1.10 8.79
CA ARG A 36 -1.07 0.02 8.76
C ARG A 36 -1.18 -0.83 7.51
N MET A 37 -2.41 -1.09 7.02
CA MET A 37 -2.64 -1.80 5.77
C MET A 37 -2.09 -1.02 4.57
N VAL A 38 -2.43 0.27 4.47
CA VAL A 38 -1.93 1.13 3.38
C VAL A 38 -0.41 1.25 3.43
N ALA A 39 0.19 1.41 4.60
CA ALA A 39 1.64 1.47 4.74
C ALA A 39 2.33 0.15 4.32
N SER A 40 1.71 -1.00 4.58
CA SER A 40 2.21 -2.30 4.11
C SER A 40 2.17 -2.42 2.58
N ASP A 41 1.11 -1.92 1.94
CA ASP A 41 0.98 -1.89 0.48
C ASP A 41 2.02 -0.98 -0.19
N VAL A 42 2.25 0.20 0.41
CA VAL A 42 3.32 1.11 -0.01
C VAL A 42 4.69 0.46 0.14
N LEU A 43 4.95 -0.24 1.25
CA LEU A 43 6.21 -0.97 1.45
C LEU A 43 6.41 -2.07 0.41
N LEU A 44 5.35 -2.84 0.11
CA LEU A 44 5.38 -3.88 -0.90
C LEU A 44 5.68 -3.30 -2.31
N THR A 45 5.03 -2.19 -2.66
CA THR A 45 5.29 -1.48 -3.93
C THR A 45 6.71 -0.92 -3.98
N THR A 46 7.22 -0.41 -2.86
CA THR A 46 8.60 0.07 -2.74
C THR A 46 9.61 -1.05 -2.98
N LEU A 47 9.34 -2.25 -2.45
CA LEU A 47 10.17 -3.42 -2.69
C LEU A 47 10.15 -3.85 -4.17
N MET A 48 8.98 -3.80 -4.82
CA MET A 48 8.87 -4.04 -6.26
C MET A 48 9.72 -3.05 -7.08
N LEU A 49 9.73 -1.76 -6.71
CA LEU A 49 10.59 -0.75 -7.37
C LEU A 49 12.08 -1.00 -7.12
N ALA A 50 12.46 -1.48 -5.94
CA ALA A 50 13.84 -1.87 -5.64
C ALA A 50 14.30 -3.05 -6.51
N VAL A 51 13.43 -4.06 -6.68
CA VAL A 51 13.69 -5.19 -7.61
C VAL A 51 13.78 -4.70 -9.06
N GLY A 52 12.90 -3.79 -9.49
CA GLY A 52 12.99 -3.19 -10.82
C GLY A 52 14.28 -2.40 -11.04
N THR A 53 14.78 -1.72 -10.00
CA THR A 53 16.07 -1.03 -10.04
C THR A 53 17.22 -2.04 -10.19
N ASP A 54 17.18 -3.16 -9.46
CA ASP A 54 18.14 -4.25 -9.57
C ASP A 54 18.17 -4.85 -10.99
N MET A 55 16.98 -5.06 -11.56
CA MET A 55 16.79 -5.54 -12.92
C MET A 55 17.48 -4.65 -13.96
N VAL A 56 17.36 -3.32 -13.81
CA VAL A 56 18.03 -2.34 -14.69
C VAL A 56 19.54 -2.36 -14.52
N VAL A 57 20.04 -2.51 -13.28
CA VAL A 57 21.48 -2.53 -13.00
C VAL A 57 22.15 -3.80 -13.53
N ARG A 58 21.50 -4.96 -13.37
CA ARG A 58 22.07 -6.26 -13.76
C ARG A 58 21.73 -6.68 -15.18
N GLY A 59 20.74 -6.06 -15.82
CA GLY A 59 20.36 -6.32 -17.21
C GLY A 59 19.64 -7.66 -17.43
N HIS A 60 19.02 -8.23 -16.40
CA HIS A 60 18.18 -9.42 -16.50
C HIS A 60 16.70 -9.04 -16.56
N THR A 61 15.81 -9.99 -16.82
CA THR A 61 14.34 -9.80 -16.81
C THR A 61 13.61 -10.89 -16.03
N GLU A 62 14.35 -11.71 -15.29
CA GLU A 62 13.85 -12.86 -14.54
C GLU A 62 12.91 -12.45 -13.40
N SER A 63 13.00 -11.18 -12.98
CA SER A 63 12.17 -10.61 -11.92
C SER A 63 10.78 -10.13 -12.39
N ILE A 64 10.52 -10.07 -13.71
CA ILE A 64 9.25 -9.59 -14.25
C ILE A 64 8.04 -10.36 -13.67
N PRO A 65 8.02 -11.72 -13.65
CA PRO A 65 6.90 -12.46 -13.08
C PRO A 65 6.64 -12.13 -11.62
N LEU A 66 7.70 -11.94 -10.82
CA LEU A 66 7.59 -11.54 -9.42
C LEU A 66 6.95 -10.15 -9.28
N MET A 67 7.40 -9.19 -10.09
CA MET A 67 6.82 -7.84 -10.12
C MET A 67 5.35 -7.86 -10.53
N THR A 68 4.96 -8.73 -11.47
CA THR A 68 3.55 -8.90 -11.89
C THR A 68 2.67 -9.38 -10.74
N VAL A 69 3.13 -10.40 -9.98
CA VAL A 69 2.37 -10.90 -8.83
C VAL A 69 2.25 -9.84 -7.74
N ILE A 70 3.32 -9.08 -7.49
CA ILE A 70 3.28 -7.97 -6.52
C ILE A 70 2.28 -6.89 -6.98
N ALA A 71 2.33 -6.46 -8.24
CA ALA A 71 1.42 -5.45 -8.78
C ALA A 71 -0.05 -5.90 -8.70
N ALA A 72 -0.34 -7.16 -9.01
CA ALA A 72 -1.67 -7.74 -8.85
C ALA A 72 -2.11 -7.71 -7.38
N THR A 73 -1.23 -8.12 -6.46
CA THR A 73 -1.50 -8.12 -5.01
C THR A 73 -1.80 -6.72 -4.48
N ALA A 74 -0.99 -5.73 -4.86
CA ALA A 74 -1.19 -4.33 -4.47
C ALA A 74 -2.54 -3.78 -4.97
N THR A 75 -2.88 -4.10 -6.22
CA THR A 75 -4.18 -3.74 -6.81
C THR A 75 -5.33 -4.33 -5.99
N PHE A 76 -5.26 -5.62 -5.61
CA PHE A 76 -6.28 -6.23 -4.77
C PHE A 76 -6.38 -5.61 -3.37
N ALA A 77 -5.26 -5.22 -2.75
CA ALA A 77 -5.26 -4.56 -1.45
C ALA A 77 -6.09 -3.27 -1.46
N THR A 78 -5.94 -2.43 -2.49
CA THR A 78 -6.73 -1.20 -2.64
C THR A 78 -8.23 -1.46 -2.82
N ILE A 79 -8.59 -2.49 -3.60
CA ILE A 79 -10.00 -2.88 -3.82
C ILE A 79 -10.66 -3.35 -2.52
N VAL A 80 -9.96 -4.20 -1.76
CA VAL A 80 -10.47 -4.71 -0.46
C VAL A 80 -10.73 -3.56 0.50
N VAL A 81 -9.79 -2.62 0.59
CA VAL A 81 -9.91 -1.41 1.42
C VAL A 81 -11.13 -0.57 0.99
N ALA A 82 -11.27 -0.29 -0.31
CA ALA A 82 -12.39 0.50 -0.82
C ALA A 82 -13.75 -0.14 -0.52
N ARG A 83 -13.87 -1.47 -0.69
CA ARG A 83 -15.09 -2.22 -0.37
C ARG A 83 -15.41 -2.22 1.12
N PHE A 84 -14.38 -2.33 1.97
CA PHE A 84 -14.55 -2.29 3.41
C PHE A 84 -15.07 -0.93 3.89
N VAL A 85 -14.51 0.17 3.38
CA VAL A 85 -14.96 1.53 3.70
C VAL A 85 -16.40 1.75 3.24
N LYS A 86 -16.75 1.34 2.01
CA LYS A 86 -18.11 1.44 1.47
C LYS A 86 -19.13 0.71 2.36
N ARG A 87 -18.84 -0.53 2.75
CA ARG A 87 -19.76 -1.33 3.59
C ARG A 87 -20.03 -0.70 4.95
N ARG A 88 -19.05 0.00 5.55
CA ARG A 88 -19.26 0.73 6.82
C ARG A 88 -20.14 1.96 6.65
N ALA A 89 -20.11 2.62 5.48
CA ALA A 89 -20.94 3.77 5.19
C ALA A 89 -22.42 3.39 4.95
N GLU A 90 -22.69 2.18 4.47
CA GLU A 90 -24.03 1.71 4.15
C GLU A 90 -24.81 1.12 5.33
N GLN A 91 -24.20 0.97 6.52
CA GLN A 91 -24.87 0.40 7.69
C GLN A 91 -25.89 1.40 8.24
N PRO A 92 -27.22 1.18 8.07
CA PRO A 92 -28.23 2.13 8.52
C PRO A 92 -28.20 2.16 10.04
N VAL A 93 -28.32 3.36 10.63
CA VAL A 93 -28.50 3.54 12.07
C VAL A 93 -29.87 2.93 12.43
N LEU A 94 -29.88 1.63 12.75
CA LEU A 94 -31.07 0.85 13.07
C LEU A 94 -31.46 0.94 14.56
N ASP A 95 -30.78 1.78 15.33
CA ASP A 95 -30.93 1.84 16.80
C ASP A 95 -31.44 3.19 17.31
N ALA A 96 -32.27 3.90 16.54
CA ALA A 96 -33.16 4.87 17.19
C ALA A 96 -34.18 4.03 17.98
N PRO A 97 -34.28 4.16 19.31
CA PRO A 97 -35.28 3.43 20.07
C PRO A 97 -36.63 3.77 19.46
N THR A 98 -37.32 2.79 18.90
CA THR A 98 -38.74 2.92 18.70
C THR A 98 -39.31 3.06 20.09
N THR A 99 -39.53 4.31 20.53
CA THR A 99 -40.52 4.59 21.55
C THR A 99 -41.83 4.05 20.99
N GLU A 100 -42.07 2.76 21.23
CA GLU A 100 -43.41 2.22 21.32
C GLU A 100 -44.08 3.04 22.41
N VAL A 101 -44.72 4.13 22.01
CA VAL A 101 -45.65 4.85 22.86
C VAL A 101 -46.86 3.93 22.97
N PRO A 102 -47.17 3.38 24.16
CA PRO A 102 -48.40 2.63 24.33
C PRO A 102 -49.55 3.60 24.06
N HIS A 103 -50.30 3.33 23.00
CA HIS A 103 -51.58 3.99 22.76
C HIS A 103 -52.56 3.48 23.84
N VAL A 104 -52.68 4.25 24.92
CA VAL A 104 -53.74 4.14 25.94
C VAL A 104 -54.74 5.26 25.69
#